data_AF-A0A2M9Y899-F1
#
_entry.id   AF-A0A2M9Y899-F1
#
_cell.length_a   1.000
_cell.length_b   1.000
_cell.length_c   1.000
_cell.angle_alpha   90.00
_cell.angle_beta   90.00
_cell.angle_gamma   90.00
#
_symmetry.space_group_name_H-M   'P 1'
#
loop_
_entity.id
_entity.type
_entity.pdbx_description
1 polymer ?
#
loop_
_entity_poly.entity_id
_entity_poly.type
_entity_poly.pdbx_seq_one_letter_code
_entity_poly.pdbx_strand_id
1 'polypeptide(L)'
;MNKFRSFGYFIALVLVHSAFLNCFTVFPYKQETIDSRLLDKKEEEILSNKGRIDYEFQNFELVLRIEGATFQETLEKRKTLETKIIHYDYKKTDGYRQLDNDDKPWNRYILGMFADIGALFEWTTIPFRTISRKKEEEKISENIIKSEKIKVFEPKELELILRAENTEFFNKNPNSDTIRIPLTEIRKFFPKANSIEALLYYGKERIEYQNIPVAEEIRKMKLR
;
A
#
# COMPACT_ATOMS: atom_id res chain seq x y z
N MET A 1 14.00 63.43 15.19
CA MET A 1 14.85 62.22 15.42
C MET A 1 14.15 61.06 16.14
N ASN A 2 13.12 61.26 16.97
CA ASN A 2 12.50 60.15 17.74
C ASN A 2 11.57 59.22 16.93
N LYS A 3 10.99 59.66 15.81
CA LYS A 3 10.08 58.83 14.99
C LYS A 3 10.78 57.71 14.19
N PHE A 4 11.98 57.98 13.66
CA PHE A 4 12.78 56.97 12.93
C PHE A 4 13.36 55.88 13.84
N ARG A 5 13.73 56.22 15.08
CA ARG A 5 14.13 55.23 16.09
C ARG A 5 12.97 54.29 16.43
N SER A 6 11.76 54.82 16.63
CA SER A 6 10.55 54.01 16.90
C SER A 6 10.22 53.05 15.74
N PHE A 7 10.38 53.50 14.49
CA PHE A 7 10.14 52.66 13.31
C PHE A 7 11.15 51.52 13.16
N GLY A 8 12.43 51.78 13.46
CA GLY A 8 13.47 50.75 13.47
C GLY A 8 13.25 49.69 14.55
N TYR A 9 12.83 50.09 15.76
CA TYR A 9 12.42 49.16 16.81
C TYR A 9 11.21 48.33 16.39
N PHE A 10 10.21 48.94 15.74
CA PHE A 10 9.04 48.22 15.25
C PHE A 10 9.41 47.18 14.18
N ILE A 11 10.27 47.52 13.22
CA ILE A 11 10.74 46.58 12.19
C ILE A 11 11.59 45.45 12.79
N ALA A 12 12.49 45.76 13.72
CA ALA A 12 13.29 44.75 14.41
C ALA A 12 12.40 43.80 15.24
N LEU A 13 11.37 44.33 15.91
CA LEU A 13 10.42 43.55 16.69
C LEU A 13 9.53 42.68 15.79
N VAL A 14 9.08 43.20 14.64
CA VAL A 14 8.35 42.44 13.62
C VAL A 14 9.22 41.35 12.99
N LEU A 15 10.51 41.63 12.71
CA LEU A 15 11.45 40.65 12.17
C LEU A 15 11.75 39.54 13.18
N VAL A 16 11.98 39.88 14.45
CA VAL A 16 12.15 38.92 15.55
C VAL A 16 10.86 38.10 15.73
N HIS A 17 9.69 38.72 15.74
CA HIS A 17 8.42 37.98 15.75
C HIS A 17 8.29 37.06 14.53
N SER A 18 8.65 37.52 13.33
CA SER A 18 8.53 36.71 12.11
C SER A 18 9.51 35.53 12.05
N ALA A 19 10.70 35.67 12.65
CA ALA A 19 11.72 34.62 12.71
C ALA A 19 11.42 33.54 13.77
N PHE A 20 10.59 33.84 14.78
CA PHE A 20 10.20 32.90 15.84
C PHE A 20 8.72 32.45 15.77
N LEU A 21 7.99 32.79 14.71
CA LEU A 21 6.78 32.06 14.33
C LEU A 21 7.22 30.70 13.76
N ASN A 22 6.70 29.58 14.29
CA ASN A 22 7.10 28.18 14.07
C ASN A 22 7.93 27.54 15.20
N CYS A 23 7.66 27.89 16.46
CA CYS A 23 8.10 27.09 17.61
C CYS A 23 7.33 25.77 17.72
N PHE A 24 6.09 25.73 17.24
CA PHE A 24 5.24 24.54 17.24
C PHE A 24 4.72 24.17 15.84
N THR A 25 4.70 22.87 15.53
CA THR A 25 4.01 22.32 14.36
C THR A 25 2.78 21.57 14.80
N VAL A 26 1.64 21.86 14.16
CA VAL A 26 0.39 21.12 14.33
C VAL A 26 0.30 20.04 13.25
N PHE A 27 -0.07 18.83 13.65
CA PHE A 27 -0.18 17.70 12.74
C PHE A 27 -1.43 16.87 13.07
N PRO A 28 -2.07 16.26 12.06
CA PRO A 28 -3.16 15.31 12.30
C PRO A 28 -2.58 14.04 12.93
N TYR A 29 -3.10 13.61 14.08
CA TYR A 29 -2.63 12.39 14.76
C TYR A 29 -3.68 11.27 14.76
N LYS A 30 -4.96 11.62 14.61
CA LYS A 30 -6.06 10.67 14.56
C LYS A 30 -7.14 11.14 13.60
N GLN A 31 -7.71 10.21 12.85
CA GLN A 31 -8.85 10.44 11.99
C GLN A 31 -9.92 9.40 12.33
N GLU A 32 -11.12 9.87 12.67
CA GLU A 32 -12.25 9.02 13.04
C GLU A 32 -13.41 9.25 12.07
N THR A 33 -13.98 8.18 11.54
CA THR A 33 -15.24 8.23 10.78
C THR A 33 -16.40 8.19 11.77
N ILE A 34 -17.27 9.20 11.74
CA ILE A 34 -18.38 9.35 12.70
C ILE A 34 -19.72 9.12 12.05
N ASP A 35 -19.82 9.40 10.75
CA ASP A 35 -21.00 9.10 9.98
C ASP A 35 -20.60 8.61 8.59
N SER A 36 -21.45 7.75 8.03
CA SER A 36 -21.29 7.20 6.70
C SER A 36 -22.66 7.14 6.03
N ARG A 37 -22.85 7.97 5.02
CA ARG A 37 -24.09 8.04 4.25
C ARG A 37 -23.90 7.43 2.86
N LEU A 38 -24.78 6.52 2.47
CA LEU A 38 -24.84 6.04 1.09
C LEU A 38 -25.40 7.14 0.17
N LEU A 39 -24.65 7.50 -0.86
CA LEU A 39 -25.04 8.49 -1.86
C LEU A 39 -25.65 7.82 -3.10
N ASP A 40 -24.96 6.79 -3.60
CA ASP A 40 -25.35 6.10 -4.82
C ASP A 40 -25.04 4.61 -4.68
N LYS A 41 -25.89 3.78 -5.28
CA LYS A 41 -25.69 2.34 -5.40
C LYS A 41 -26.08 1.95 -6.83
N LYS A 42 -25.13 1.31 -7.52
CA LYS A 42 -25.35 0.78 -8.87
C LYS A 42 -24.88 -0.67 -8.91
N GLU A 43 -25.63 -1.46 -9.67
CA GLU A 43 -25.28 -2.84 -9.97
C GLU A 43 -24.88 -2.91 -11.44
N GLU A 44 -23.77 -3.57 -11.72
CA GLU A 44 -23.21 -3.73 -13.05
C GLU A 44 -22.83 -5.20 -13.25
N GLU A 45 -23.19 -5.76 -14.40
CA GLU A 45 -22.78 -7.11 -14.76
C GLU A 45 -21.50 -7.06 -15.57
N ILE A 46 -20.50 -7.83 -15.14
CA ILE A 46 -19.24 -7.99 -15.85
C ILE A 46 -18.95 -9.48 -16.10
N LEU A 47 -18.14 -9.73 -17.12
CA LEU A 47 -17.53 -11.03 -17.34
C LEU A 47 -16.12 -11.00 -16.79
N SER A 48 -15.77 -11.98 -15.96
CA SER A 48 -14.41 -12.16 -15.47
C SER A 48 -13.92 -13.58 -15.72
N ASN A 49 -12.66 -13.70 -16.14
CA ASN A 49 -12.00 -14.99 -16.34
C ASN A 49 -11.20 -15.32 -15.08
N LYS A 50 -11.41 -16.50 -14.52
CA LYS A 50 -10.67 -16.96 -13.34
C LYS A 50 -10.04 -18.32 -13.61
N GLY A 51 -8.82 -18.49 -13.11
CA GLY A 51 -8.11 -19.75 -13.13
C GLY A 51 -8.07 -20.39 -11.75
N ARG A 52 -7.52 -21.60 -11.70
CA ARG A 52 -7.05 -22.26 -10.50
C ARG A 52 -5.84 -23.11 -10.87
N ILE A 53 -4.80 -23.07 -10.05
CA ILE A 53 -3.63 -23.94 -10.16
C ILE A 53 -3.47 -24.64 -8.81
N ASP A 54 -3.85 -25.91 -8.75
CA ASP A 54 -3.49 -26.77 -7.63
C ASP A 54 -2.20 -27.52 -7.98
N TYR A 55 -1.35 -27.78 -6.99
CA TYR A 55 -0.12 -28.54 -7.18
C TYR A 55 0.06 -29.59 -6.10
N GLU A 56 0.62 -30.73 -6.49
CA GLU A 56 1.00 -31.82 -5.60
C GLU A 56 2.32 -32.44 -6.07
N PHE A 57 3.13 -32.94 -5.14
CA PHE A 57 4.31 -33.74 -5.48
C PHE A 57 3.99 -35.23 -5.33
N GLN A 58 4.13 -35.99 -6.41
CA GLN A 58 3.86 -37.43 -6.43
C GLN A 58 4.99 -38.14 -7.18
N ASN A 59 5.59 -39.19 -6.59
CA ASN A 59 6.63 -40.00 -7.25
C ASN A 59 7.79 -39.21 -7.89
N PHE A 60 8.25 -38.13 -7.24
CA PHE A 60 9.26 -37.21 -7.79
C PHE A 60 8.84 -36.47 -9.07
N GLU A 61 7.54 -36.31 -9.27
CA GLU A 61 6.93 -35.45 -10.28
C GLU A 61 6.15 -34.33 -9.58
N LEU A 62 6.20 -33.14 -10.18
CA LEU A 62 5.28 -32.05 -9.91
C LEU A 62 4.01 -32.29 -10.73
N VAL A 63 2.89 -32.53 -10.05
CA VAL A 63 1.57 -32.69 -10.64
C VAL A 63 0.82 -31.39 -10.49
N LEU A 64 0.53 -30.73 -11.60
CA LEU A 64 -0.29 -29.51 -11.66
C LEU A 64 -1.69 -29.89 -12.11
N ARG A 65 -2.70 -29.41 -11.41
CA ARG A 65 -4.09 -29.44 -11.87
C ARG A 65 -4.53 -28.02 -12.13
N ILE A 66 -4.94 -27.77 -13.36
CA ILE A 66 -5.35 -26.46 -13.83
C ILE A 66 -6.82 -26.49 -14.17
N GLU A 67 -7.52 -25.43 -13.79
CA GLU A 67 -8.89 -25.18 -14.19
C GLU A 67 -9.02 -23.73 -14.62
N GLY A 68 -9.87 -23.46 -15.59
CA GLY A 68 -10.19 -22.12 -16.03
C GLY A 68 -11.66 -21.99 -16.36
N ALA A 69 -12.27 -20.85 -16.03
CA ALA A 69 -13.66 -20.58 -16.35
C ALA A 69 -13.96 -19.08 -16.48
N THR A 70 -14.97 -18.76 -17.27
CA THR A 70 -15.61 -17.44 -17.29
C THR A 70 -16.77 -17.40 -16.31
N PHE A 71 -16.81 -16.34 -15.52
CA PHE A 71 -17.86 -16.04 -14.55
C PHE A 71 -18.62 -14.78 -14.97
N GLN A 72 -19.94 -14.82 -14.81
CA GLN A 72 -20.78 -13.63 -14.79
C GLN A 72 -20.78 -13.11 -13.36
N GLU A 73 -20.23 -11.93 -13.15
CA GLU A 73 -20.19 -11.31 -11.84
C GLU A 73 -21.08 -10.08 -11.83
N THR A 74 -21.95 -10.01 -10.82
CA THR A 74 -22.69 -8.80 -10.52
C THR A 74 -21.89 -8.00 -9.50
N LEU A 75 -21.35 -6.87 -9.94
CA LEU A 75 -20.65 -5.89 -9.12
C LEU A 75 -21.64 -4.89 -8.55
N GLU A 76 -21.58 -4.67 -7.25
CA GLU A 76 -22.25 -3.60 -6.56
C GLU A 76 -21.26 -2.47 -6.29
N LYS A 77 -21.43 -1.35 -7.00
CA LYS A 77 -20.68 -0.12 -6.78
C LYS A 77 -21.44 0.75 -5.81
N ARG A 78 -20.84 1.03 -4.66
CA ARG A 78 -21.39 1.91 -3.63
C ARG A 78 -20.56 3.18 -3.55
N LYS A 79 -21.22 4.33 -3.61
CA LYS A 79 -20.62 5.63 -3.31
C LYS A 79 -21.11 6.06 -1.93
N THR A 80 -20.19 6.22 -0.99
CA THR A 80 -20.49 6.67 0.38
C THR A 80 -19.82 8.00 0.68
N LEU A 81 -20.53 8.87 1.39
CA LEU A 81 -19.99 10.08 1.99
C LEU A 81 -19.64 9.79 3.43
N GLU A 82 -18.35 9.73 3.74
CA GLU A 82 -17.84 9.55 5.10
C GLU A 82 -17.59 10.92 5.72
N THR A 83 -18.24 11.20 6.85
CA THR A 83 -17.92 12.38 7.68
C THR A 83 -16.86 11.98 8.69
N LYS A 84 -15.68 12.60 8.56
CA LYS A 84 -14.54 12.32 9.42
C LYS A 84 -14.23 13.51 10.31
N ILE A 85 -13.88 13.24 11.56
CA ILE A 85 -13.23 14.22 12.41
C ILE A 85 -11.73 13.94 12.40
N ILE A 86 -10.97 14.98 12.09
CA ILE A 86 -9.52 14.99 12.16
C ILE A 86 -9.14 15.64 13.47
N HIS A 87 -8.48 14.87 14.34
CA HIS A 87 -7.89 15.36 15.57
C HIS A 87 -6.45 15.78 15.31
N TYR A 88 -6.11 16.95 15.81
CA TYR A 88 -4.81 17.57 15.65
C TYR A 88 -4.09 17.60 16.98
N ASP A 89 -2.80 17.30 16.95
CA ASP A 89 -1.89 17.46 18.06
C ASP A 89 -0.78 18.42 17.63
N TYR A 90 0.05 18.83 18.58
CA TYR A 90 1.15 19.75 18.32
C TYR A 90 2.44 19.22 18.93
N LYS A 91 3.56 19.56 18.28
CA LYS A 91 4.89 19.26 18.80
C LYS A 91 5.81 20.46 18.58
N LYS A 92 6.84 20.58 19.43
CA LYS A 92 7.94 21.53 19.20
C LYS A 92 8.60 21.23 17.84
N THR A 93 8.94 22.27 17.10
CA THR A 93 9.70 22.15 15.85
C THR A 93 11.14 21.75 16.12
N ASP A 94 11.79 21.14 15.12
CA ASP A 94 13.18 20.70 15.27
C ASP A 94 14.13 21.90 15.48
N GLY A 95 13.84 23.05 14.87
CA GLY A 95 14.58 24.29 15.11
C GLY A 95 14.45 24.81 16.55
N TYR A 96 13.24 24.74 17.14
CA TYR A 96 13.05 25.12 18.54
C TYR A 96 13.72 24.13 19.51
N ARG A 97 13.69 22.83 19.19
CA ARG A 97 14.42 21.80 19.97
C ARG A 97 15.94 21.93 19.90
N GLN A 98 16.49 22.43 18.79
CA GLN A 98 17.93 22.65 18.65
C GLN A 98 18.43 23.77 19.59
N LEU A 99 17.59 24.77 19.90
CA LEU A 99 17.92 25.80 20.88
C LEU A 99 18.02 25.26 22.33
N ASP A 100 17.26 24.21 22.64
CA ASP A 100 17.33 23.52 23.95
C ASP A 100 18.63 22.72 24.11
N ASN A 101 19.23 22.27 22.99
CA ASN A 101 20.37 21.35 22.94
C ASN A 101 21.68 21.99 22.40
N ASP A 102 21.74 23.32 22.21
CA ASP A 102 22.94 24.00 21.70
C ASP A 102 23.99 24.15 22.82
N ASP A 103 25.20 23.64 22.58
CA ASP A 103 26.34 23.67 23.50
C ASP A 103 26.90 25.08 23.74
N LYS A 104 26.47 26.09 22.97
CA LYS A 104 26.93 27.48 23.09
C LYS A 104 26.01 28.27 24.03
N PRO A 105 26.45 28.61 25.26
CA PRO A 105 25.58 29.23 26.28
C PRO A 105 25.00 30.59 25.85
N TRP A 106 25.75 31.37 25.05
CA TRP A 106 25.30 32.68 24.56
C TRP A 106 24.10 32.61 23.60
N ASN A 107 24.01 31.53 22.80
CA ASN A 107 22.86 31.31 21.90
C ASN A 107 21.59 31.03 22.70
N ARG A 108 21.67 30.20 23.74
CA ARG A 108 20.53 29.92 24.62
C ARG A 108 20.05 31.16 25.38
N TYR A 109 20.97 31.97 25.91
CA TYR A 109 20.58 33.15 26.70
C TYR A 109 19.90 34.24 25.89
N ILE A 110 20.33 34.48 24.64
CA ILE A 110 19.77 35.56 23.82
C ILE A 110 18.72 35.02 22.85
N LEU A 111 19.08 34.07 21.99
CA LEU A 111 18.15 33.52 20.99
C LEU A 111 17.09 32.63 21.63
N GLY A 112 17.43 31.87 22.68
CA GLY A 112 16.46 31.08 23.44
C GLY A 112 15.41 31.94 24.14
N MET A 113 15.81 33.08 24.75
CA MET A 113 14.85 33.99 25.39
C MET A 113 13.85 34.60 24.40
N PHE A 114 14.30 34.98 23.20
CA PHE A 114 13.38 35.46 22.15
C PHE A 114 12.50 34.33 21.59
N ALA A 115 13.04 33.11 21.46
CA ALA A 115 12.28 31.93 21.06
C ALA A 115 11.23 31.54 22.10
N ASP A 116 11.51 31.65 23.40
CA ASP A 116 10.57 31.37 24.49
C ASP A 116 9.42 32.38 24.49
N ILE A 117 9.71 33.66 24.25
CA ILE A 117 8.68 34.70 24.09
C ILE A 117 7.79 34.40 22.87
N GLY A 118 8.40 34.05 21.73
CA GLY A 118 7.67 33.64 20.53
C GLY A 118 6.82 32.38 20.75
N ALA A 119 7.37 31.39 21.45
CA ALA A 119 6.68 30.16 21.83
C ALA A 119 5.50 30.44 22.77
N LEU A 120 5.63 31.36 23.74
CA LEU A 120 4.52 31.77 24.60
C LEU A 120 3.38 32.39 23.78
N PHE A 121 3.69 33.28 22.83
CA PHE A 121 2.68 33.83 21.93
C PHE A 121 2.04 32.73 21.07
N GLU A 122 2.83 31.84 20.48
CA GLU A 122 2.29 30.76 19.66
C GLU A 122 1.45 29.77 20.48
N TRP A 123 1.83 29.49 21.74
CA TRP A 123 1.13 28.60 22.65
C TRP A 123 -0.32 29.05 22.91
N THR A 124 -0.55 30.37 23.00
CA THR A 124 -1.93 30.90 23.11
C THR A 124 -2.81 30.57 21.90
N THR A 125 -2.20 30.35 20.73
CA THR A 125 -2.92 30.03 19.48
C THR A 125 -3.06 28.53 19.24
N ILE A 126 -2.31 27.68 19.97
CA ILE A 126 -2.34 26.22 19.79
C ILE A 126 -3.76 25.65 19.96
N PRO A 127 -4.54 25.98 21.01
CA PRO A 127 -5.88 25.43 21.18
C PRO A 127 -6.78 25.65 19.96
N PHE A 128 -6.63 26.78 19.26
CA PHE A 128 -7.39 27.10 18.05
C PHE A 128 -6.90 26.33 16.82
N ARG A 129 -5.59 26.09 16.73
CA ARG A 129 -4.98 25.34 15.62
C ARG A 129 -5.19 23.83 15.77
N THR A 130 -5.34 23.33 17.00
CA THR A 130 -5.62 21.91 17.30
C THR A 130 -7.11 21.58 17.38
N ILE A 131 -8.01 22.55 17.12
CA ILE A 131 -9.45 22.29 17.04
C ILE A 131 -9.70 21.20 16.00
N SER A 132 -10.40 20.16 16.44
CA SER A 132 -10.76 19.05 15.56
C SER A 132 -11.63 19.53 14.41
N ARG A 133 -11.26 19.16 13.19
CA ARG A 133 -11.97 19.62 11.98
C ARG A 133 -12.83 18.49 11.43
N LYS A 134 -14.06 18.82 11.06
CA LYS A 134 -14.91 17.93 10.27
C LYS A 134 -14.52 18.05 8.81
N LYS A 135 -14.35 16.91 8.15
CA LYS A 135 -14.09 16.80 6.72
C LYS A 135 -15.01 15.73 6.15
N GLU A 136 -15.67 16.05 5.06
CA GLU A 136 -16.43 15.09 4.27
C GLU A 136 -15.54 14.52 3.17
N GLU A 137 -15.54 13.20 3.03
CA GLU A 137 -14.79 12.49 2.00
C GLU A 137 -15.71 11.51 1.27
N GLU A 138 -15.69 11.57 -0.07
CA GLU A 138 -16.37 10.58 -0.90
C GLU A 138 -15.49 9.34 -1.04
N LYS A 139 -16.09 8.17 -0.81
CA LYS A 139 -15.45 6.87 -1.00
C LYS A 139 -16.26 6.05 -1.99
N ILE A 140 -15.55 5.43 -2.93
CA ILE A 140 -16.12 4.49 -3.89
C ILE A 140 -15.63 3.11 -3.47
N SER A 141 -16.56 2.18 -3.28
CA SER A 141 -16.26 0.78 -3.01
C SER A 141 -17.00 -0.09 -4.01
N GLU A 142 -16.31 -1.12 -4.50
CA GLU A 142 -16.87 -2.11 -5.41
C GLU A 142 -16.85 -3.47 -4.70
N ASN A 143 -17.95 -4.20 -4.77
CA ASN A 143 -18.06 -5.53 -4.18
C ASN A 143 -18.76 -6.50 -5.13
N ILE A 144 -18.31 -7.74 -5.19
CA ILE A 144 -18.96 -8.79 -5.97
C ILE A 144 -20.09 -9.38 -5.12
N ILE A 145 -21.35 -9.20 -5.55
CA ILE A 145 -22.53 -9.69 -4.81
C ILE A 145 -23.05 -11.03 -5.34
N LYS A 146 -22.80 -11.34 -6.61
CA LYS A 146 -23.14 -12.61 -7.25
C LYS A 146 -22.02 -12.98 -8.21
N SER A 147 -21.67 -14.26 -8.26
CA SER A 147 -20.70 -14.82 -9.20
C SER A 147 -21.22 -16.17 -9.70
N GLU A 148 -21.55 -16.26 -10.98
CA GLU A 148 -22.12 -17.45 -11.61
C GLU A 148 -21.19 -17.95 -12.71
N LYS A 149 -20.88 -19.24 -12.72
CA LYS A 149 -19.99 -19.84 -13.72
C LYS A 149 -20.76 -20.04 -15.03
N ILE A 150 -20.30 -19.44 -16.13
CA ILE A 150 -20.96 -19.51 -17.44
C ILE A 150 -20.29 -20.54 -18.36
N LYS A 151 -18.95 -20.53 -18.40
CA LYS A 151 -18.17 -21.37 -19.31
C LYS A 151 -16.96 -21.95 -18.59
N VAL A 152 -16.72 -23.24 -18.76
CA VAL A 152 -15.45 -23.88 -18.40
C VAL A 152 -14.56 -23.87 -19.63
N PHE A 153 -13.29 -23.52 -19.45
CA PHE A 153 -12.29 -23.54 -20.52
C PHE A 153 -11.74 -24.95 -20.68
N GLU A 154 -11.56 -25.37 -21.93
CA GLU A 154 -10.80 -26.59 -22.20
C GLU A 154 -9.30 -26.32 -21.96
N PRO A 155 -8.51 -27.33 -21.57
CA PRO A 155 -7.06 -27.20 -21.38
C PRO A 155 -6.33 -26.52 -22.54
N LYS A 156 -6.77 -26.79 -23.78
CA LYS A 156 -6.14 -26.24 -24.99
C LYS A 156 -6.40 -24.75 -25.18
N GLU A 157 -7.47 -24.22 -24.59
CA GLU A 157 -7.77 -22.77 -24.57
C GLU A 157 -6.88 -22.00 -23.58
N LEU A 158 -6.20 -22.71 -22.69
CA LEU A 158 -5.29 -22.15 -21.69
C LEU A 158 -3.85 -22.22 -22.16
N GLU A 159 -3.03 -21.31 -21.64
CA GLU A 159 -1.57 -21.34 -21.77
C GLU A 159 -0.96 -21.40 -20.37
N LEU A 160 -0.15 -22.42 -20.11
CA LEU A 160 0.58 -22.55 -18.86
C LEU A 160 2.05 -22.20 -19.09
N ILE A 161 2.53 -21.24 -18.32
CA ILE A 161 3.94 -20.86 -18.27
C ILE A 161 4.51 -21.23 -16.91
N LEU A 162 5.57 -22.04 -16.90
CA LEU A 162 6.40 -22.28 -15.72
C LEU A 162 7.74 -21.60 -15.91
N ARG A 163 8.12 -20.81 -14.91
CA ARG A 163 9.36 -20.06 -14.90
C ARG A 163 10.01 -20.02 -13.53
N ALA A 164 11.33 -19.86 -13.51
CA ALA A 164 12.08 -19.56 -12.31
C ALA A 164 13.16 -18.53 -12.65
N GLU A 165 13.43 -17.60 -11.74
CA GLU A 165 14.49 -16.58 -11.90
C GLU A 165 14.43 -15.85 -13.26
N ASN A 166 13.23 -15.50 -13.73
CA ASN A 166 12.95 -14.87 -15.03
C ASN A 166 13.25 -15.71 -16.28
N THR A 167 13.46 -17.02 -16.13
CA THR A 167 13.66 -17.93 -17.25
C THR A 167 12.45 -18.87 -17.38
N GLU A 168 11.83 -18.90 -18.55
CA GLU A 168 10.73 -19.81 -18.86
C GLU A 168 11.29 -21.17 -19.32
N PHE A 169 10.75 -22.27 -18.79
CA PHE A 169 11.14 -23.63 -19.22
C PHE A 169 9.96 -24.46 -19.73
N PHE A 170 8.74 -24.08 -19.33
CA PHE A 170 7.51 -24.65 -19.86
C PHE A 170 6.65 -23.50 -20.34
N ASN A 171 6.32 -23.47 -21.62
CA ASN A 171 5.38 -22.53 -22.20
C ASN A 171 4.61 -23.29 -23.29
N LYS A 172 3.45 -23.82 -22.94
CA LYS A 172 2.61 -24.62 -23.84
C LYS A 172 1.14 -24.53 -23.45
N ASN A 173 0.30 -24.74 -24.45
CA ASN A 173 -1.11 -25.07 -24.25
C ASN A 173 -1.20 -26.52 -23.73
N PRO A 174 -1.75 -26.73 -22.52
CA PRO A 174 -1.95 -28.06 -21.98
C PRO A 174 -2.88 -28.92 -22.85
N ASN A 175 -2.56 -30.20 -22.97
CA ASN A 175 -3.44 -31.17 -23.61
C ASN A 175 -4.48 -31.76 -22.64
N SER A 176 -4.28 -31.58 -21.34
CA SER A 176 -5.10 -32.14 -20.25
C SER A 176 -5.12 -31.20 -19.04
N ASP A 177 -6.16 -31.29 -18.22
CA ASP A 177 -6.28 -30.51 -16.98
C ASP A 177 -5.19 -30.84 -15.96
N THR A 178 -4.62 -32.04 -16.06
CA THR A 178 -3.49 -32.48 -15.22
C THR A 178 -2.21 -32.54 -16.04
N ILE A 179 -1.16 -31.89 -15.56
CA ILE A 179 0.17 -31.88 -16.17
C ILE A 179 1.15 -32.47 -15.16
N ARG A 180 2.01 -33.37 -15.63
CA ARG A 180 3.05 -34.00 -14.80
C ARG A 180 4.41 -33.61 -15.33
N ILE A 181 5.26 -33.11 -14.43
CA ILE A 181 6.60 -32.64 -14.78
C ILE A 181 7.59 -33.31 -13.84
N PRO A 182 8.52 -34.12 -14.36
CA PRO A 182 9.55 -34.73 -13.54
C PRO A 182 10.41 -33.67 -12.83
N LEU A 183 10.63 -33.84 -11.53
CA LEU A 183 11.51 -32.95 -10.77
C LEU A 183 12.97 -32.99 -11.28
N THR A 184 13.36 -34.07 -11.97
CA THR A 184 14.65 -34.18 -12.68
C THR A 184 14.79 -33.13 -13.77
N GLU A 185 13.72 -32.87 -14.53
CA GLU A 185 13.70 -31.89 -15.61
C GLU A 185 13.81 -30.49 -15.04
N ILE A 186 13.01 -30.18 -14.03
CA ILE A 186 13.08 -28.93 -13.27
C ILE A 186 14.50 -28.68 -12.75
N ARG A 187 15.12 -29.67 -12.11
CA ARG A 187 16.48 -29.56 -11.57
C ARG A 187 17.52 -29.32 -12.68
N LYS A 188 17.32 -29.89 -13.87
CA LYS A 188 18.22 -29.70 -15.01
C LYS A 188 18.21 -28.24 -15.48
N PHE A 189 17.03 -27.63 -15.58
CA PHE A 189 16.89 -26.23 -15.95
C PHE A 189 17.26 -25.27 -14.82
N PHE A 190 16.91 -25.62 -13.58
CA PHE A 190 17.11 -24.77 -12.39
C PHE A 190 17.73 -25.56 -11.22
N PRO A 191 19.06 -25.76 -11.23
CA PRO A 191 19.73 -26.59 -10.22
C PRO A 191 19.72 -25.98 -8.80
N LYS A 192 19.44 -24.67 -8.69
CA LYS A 192 19.47 -23.90 -7.43
C LYS A 192 18.13 -23.21 -7.11
N ALA A 193 17.09 -23.39 -7.93
CA ALA A 193 15.82 -22.72 -7.68
C ALA A 193 15.17 -23.24 -6.40
N ASN A 194 14.73 -22.29 -5.57
CA ASN A 194 13.98 -22.62 -4.37
C ASN A 194 12.49 -22.81 -4.66
N SER A 195 11.97 -22.08 -5.65
CA SER A 195 10.58 -22.13 -6.07
C SER A 195 10.45 -21.90 -7.57
N ILE A 196 9.27 -22.25 -8.10
CA ILE A 196 8.88 -22.05 -9.49
C ILE A 196 7.57 -21.28 -9.51
N GLU A 197 7.47 -20.36 -10.44
CA GLU A 197 6.26 -19.62 -10.72
C GLU A 197 5.45 -20.35 -11.78
N ALA A 198 4.20 -20.66 -11.47
CA ALA A 198 3.20 -21.14 -12.41
C ALA A 198 2.23 -20.02 -12.75
N LEU A 199 2.13 -19.70 -14.03
CA LEU A 199 1.29 -18.64 -14.57
C LEU A 199 0.29 -19.28 -15.54
N LEU A 200 -0.99 -19.09 -15.30
CA LEU A 200 -2.05 -19.56 -16.19
C LEU A 200 -2.65 -18.38 -16.94
N TYR A 201 -2.73 -18.51 -18.26
CA TYR A 201 -3.26 -17.49 -19.17
C TYR A 201 -4.45 -18.00 -19.95
N TYR A 202 -5.38 -17.10 -20.23
CA TYR A 202 -6.42 -17.26 -21.23
C TYR A 202 -6.25 -16.15 -22.28
N GLY A 203 -5.85 -16.52 -23.49
CA GLY A 203 -5.46 -15.55 -24.52
C GLY A 203 -4.25 -14.71 -24.09
N LYS A 204 -4.47 -13.42 -23.78
CA LYS A 204 -3.42 -12.50 -23.29
C LYS A 204 -3.56 -12.14 -21.81
N GLU A 205 -4.62 -12.62 -21.16
CA GLU A 205 -4.95 -12.31 -19.78
C GLU A 205 -4.38 -13.38 -18.85
N ARG A 206 -3.65 -12.96 -17.82
CA ARG A 206 -3.22 -13.89 -16.75
C ARG A 206 -4.38 -14.09 -15.79
N ILE A 207 -4.90 -15.31 -15.72
CA ILE A 207 -6.06 -15.66 -14.90
C ILE A 207 -5.69 -16.27 -13.55
N GLU A 208 -4.45 -16.78 -13.39
CA GLU A 208 -3.97 -17.32 -12.10
C GLU A 208 -2.44 -17.25 -11.98
N TYR A 209 -1.95 -17.19 -10.74
CA TYR A 209 -0.53 -17.25 -10.40
C TYR A 209 -0.29 -18.03 -9.12
N GLN A 210 0.59 -19.03 -9.19
CA GLN A 210 0.99 -19.83 -8.04
C GLN A 210 2.51 -19.91 -7.93
N ASN A 211 3.03 -19.67 -6.72
CA ASN A 211 4.43 -19.94 -6.42
C ASN A 211 4.55 -21.32 -5.75
N ILE A 212 5.38 -22.19 -6.34
CA ILE A 212 5.50 -23.61 -5.97
C ILE A 212 6.89 -23.85 -5.37
N PRO A 213 7.00 -24.21 -4.08
CA PRO A 213 8.28 -24.51 -3.45
C PRO A 213 8.81 -25.87 -3.91
N VAL A 214 9.97 -25.90 -4.57
CA VAL A 214 10.57 -27.14 -5.11
C VAL A 214 11.87 -27.54 -4.41
N ALA A 215 12.45 -26.67 -3.58
CA ALA A 215 13.75 -26.88 -2.95
C ALA A 215 13.85 -28.20 -2.15
N GLU A 216 12.87 -28.45 -1.29
CA GLU A 216 12.87 -29.61 -0.41
C GLU A 216 12.73 -30.91 -1.21
N GLU A 217 11.89 -30.91 -2.25
CA GLU A 217 11.57 -32.14 -2.95
C GLU A 217 12.69 -32.55 -3.90
N ILE A 218 13.38 -31.56 -4.49
CA ILE A 218 14.63 -31.78 -5.22
C ILE A 218 15.74 -32.28 -4.28
N ARG A 219 15.78 -31.84 -3.00
CA ARG A 219 16.75 -32.36 -2.02
C ARG A 219 16.46 -33.81 -1.63
N LYS A 220 15.19 -34.18 -1.42
CA LYS A 220 14.79 -35.57 -1.12
C LYS A 220 15.26 -36.55 -2.21
N MET A 221 15.33 -36.11 -3.47
CA MET A 221 15.89 -36.92 -4.57
C MET A 221 17.40 -37.18 -4.46
N LYS A 222 18.18 -36.32 -3.78
CA LYS A 222 19.64 -36.51 -3.64
C LYS A 222 20.01 -37.57 -2.59
N LEU A 223 19.08 -37.91 -1.72
CA LEU A 223 19.30 -38.81 -0.57
C LEU A 223 18.91 -40.27 -0.88
N ARG A 224 18.41 -40.55 -2.09
CA ARG A 224 18.19 -41.89 -2.63
C ARG A 224 19.19 -42.16 -3.75
#